data_AF-A0A7Y2IAV9-F1
#
_entry.id   AF-A0A7Y2IAV9-F1
#
_cell.length_a   1.000
_cell.length_b   1.000
_cell.length_c   1.000
_cell.angle_alpha   90.00
_cell.angle_beta   90.00
_cell.angle_gamma   90.00
#
_symmetry.space_group_name_H-M   'P 1'
#
loop_
_entity.id
_entity.type
_entity.pdbx_description
1 polymer ?
#
loop_
_entity_poly.entity_id
_entity_poly.type
_entity_poly.pdbx_seq_one_letter_code
_entity_poly.pdbx_strand_id
1 'polypeptide(L)'
;FFQLKAVGGPDSHPILTISGAERGGEDGIEVRYSPLQADTILQRQNWSRVTGEWLEAYCRVTFAESGDLRLIVTRMRDDEVIIDIDEQGLDLWRGEDASHFVRPKWGIYRSILDWDNLRPDEESVRFANFSVSEVMPGG
;
A
#
# COMPACT_ATOMS: atom_id res chain seq x y z
N PHE A 1 3.78 4.57 -2.86
CA PHE A 1 3.32 4.09 -4.18
C PHE A 1 3.43 2.57 -4.25
N PHE A 2 2.45 1.87 -3.68
CA PHE A 2 2.37 0.42 -3.65
C PHE A 2 0.91 0.00 -3.60
N GLN A 3 0.56 -1.13 -4.19
CA GLN A 3 -0.77 -1.73 -4.12
C GLN A 3 -0.67 -3.23 -3.90
N LEU A 4 -1.53 -3.77 -3.04
CA LEU A 4 -1.96 -5.17 -3.13
C LEU A 4 -3.25 -5.20 -3.94
N LYS A 5 -3.20 -5.81 -5.12
CA LYS A 5 -4.29 -5.80 -6.08
C LYS A 5 -4.71 -7.21 -6.44
N ALA A 6 -5.97 -7.53 -6.17
CA ALA A 6 -6.58 -8.75 -6.64
C ALA A 6 -6.62 -8.81 -8.17
N VAL A 7 -6.59 -10.03 -8.68
CA VAL A 7 -6.88 -10.40 -10.06
C VAL A 7 -7.97 -11.46 -10.00
N GLY A 8 -9.15 -11.13 -10.54
CA GLY A 8 -10.35 -11.96 -10.42
C GLY A 8 -11.15 -11.71 -9.15
N GLY A 9 -12.42 -12.16 -9.16
CA GLY A 9 -13.40 -11.85 -8.11
C GLY A 9 -13.77 -10.36 -8.10
N PRO A 10 -14.18 -9.80 -6.95
CA PRO A 10 -14.48 -8.36 -6.80
C PRO A 10 -13.20 -7.49 -6.85
N ASP A 11 -12.52 -7.44 -7.99
CA ASP A 11 -11.21 -6.83 -8.16
C ASP A 11 -11.24 -5.38 -8.66
N SER A 12 -12.31 -4.63 -8.44
CA SER A 12 -12.43 -3.25 -8.95
C SER A 12 -11.39 -2.29 -8.35
N HIS A 13 -11.12 -2.38 -7.04
CA HIS A 13 -10.18 -1.51 -6.32
C HIS A 13 -9.02 -2.31 -5.69
N PRO A 14 -7.86 -1.71 -5.39
CA PRO A 14 -6.82 -2.36 -4.60
C PRO A 14 -7.33 -2.74 -3.21
N ILE A 15 -6.78 -3.80 -2.62
CA ILE A 15 -7.09 -4.22 -1.23
C ILE A 15 -6.35 -3.33 -0.24
N LEU A 16 -5.09 -3.02 -0.54
CA LEU A 16 -4.21 -2.19 0.28
C LEU A 16 -3.45 -1.22 -0.62
N THR A 17 -3.27 0.02 -0.19
CA THR A 17 -2.38 0.97 -0.87
C THR A 17 -1.46 1.69 0.09
N ILE A 18 -0.23 1.96 -0.35
CA ILE A 18 0.62 3.01 0.23
C ILE A 18 0.67 4.15 -0.78
N SER A 19 0.06 5.28 -0.48
CA SER A 19 -0.13 6.39 -1.43
C SER A 19 0.07 7.75 -0.79
N GLY A 20 0.55 8.72 -1.57
CA GLY A 20 0.41 10.13 -1.21
C GLY A 20 -1.05 10.56 -1.38
N ALA A 21 -1.57 11.34 -0.44
CA ALA A 21 -2.92 11.90 -0.49
C ALA A 21 -2.95 13.26 0.22
N GLU A 22 -3.59 14.23 -0.42
CA GLU A 22 -3.97 15.51 0.18
C GLU A 22 -5.28 15.30 0.97
N ARG A 23 -5.32 15.80 2.20
CA ARG A 23 -6.56 15.90 2.99
C ARG A 23 -6.61 17.21 3.77
N GLY A 24 -7.59 18.04 3.47
CA GLY A 24 -7.89 19.24 4.26
C GLY A 24 -6.82 20.33 4.19
N GLY A 25 -6.10 20.43 3.07
CA GLY A 25 -4.94 21.28 2.85
C GLY A 25 -3.60 20.64 3.23
N GLU A 26 -3.58 19.38 3.69
CA GLU A 26 -2.36 18.74 4.18
C GLU A 26 -1.96 17.54 3.33
N ASP A 27 -0.71 17.54 2.85
CA ASP A 27 -0.12 16.39 2.18
C ASP A 27 0.32 15.33 3.19
N GLY A 28 0.03 14.07 2.88
CA GLY A 28 0.46 12.94 3.70
C GLY A 28 0.67 11.68 2.90
N ILE A 29 1.42 10.75 3.49
CA ILE A 29 1.51 9.36 3.05
C ILE A 29 0.55 8.51 3.90
N GLU A 30 -0.27 7.70 3.23
CA GLU A 30 -1.31 6.88 3.86
C GLU A 30 -1.14 5.41 3.50
N VAL A 31 -1.38 4.55 4.50
CA VAL A 31 -1.76 3.16 4.28
C VAL A 31 -3.28 3.08 4.34
N ARG A 32 -3.90 2.72 3.22
CA ARG A 32 -5.35 2.53 3.12
C ARG A 32 -5.68 1.07 2.87
N TYR A 33 -6.69 0.58 3.59
CA TYR A 33 -7.30 -0.73 3.45
C TYR A 33 -8.72 -0.61 2.91
N SER A 34 -9.10 -1.47 1.96
CA SER A 34 -10.36 -1.40 1.21
C SER A 34 -11.07 -2.78 1.12
N PRO A 35 -11.90 -3.14 2.13
CA PRO A 35 -12.67 -4.39 2.21
C PRO A 35 -13.91 -4.48 1.27
N LEU A 36 -13.97 -3.72 0.17
CA LEU A 36 -15.16 -3.51 -0.70
C LEU A 36 -16.30 -2.68 -0.08
N GLN A 37 -16.46 -2.72 1.24
CA GLN A 37 -17.56 -2.04 1.93
C GLN A 37 -17.22 -0.59 2.26
N ALA A 38 -16.15 -0.37 3.01
CA ALA A 38 -15.71 0.96 3.44
C ALA A 38 -14.19 1.01 3.59
N ASP A 39 -13.58 2.01 2.94
CA ASP A 39 -12.16 2.28 3.06
C ASP A 39 -11.79 2.74 4.48
N THR A 40 -10.68 2.24 4.99
CA THR A 40 -10.08 2.67 6.26
C THR A 40 -8.64 3.14 6.03
N ILE A 41 -8.26 4.25 6.67
CA ILE A 41 -6.86 4.67 6.76
C ILE A 41 -6.28 3.97 7.98
N LEU A 42 -5.42 2.97 7.78
CA LEU A 42 -4.77 2.25 8.88
C LEU A 42 -3.72 3.13 9.55
N GLN A 43 -2.96 3.89 8.75
CA GLN A 43 -2.00 4.86 9.27
C GLN A 43 -1.78 5.98 8.26
N ARG A 44 -1.55 7.20 8.76
CA ARG A 44 -1.16 8.37 7.97
C ARG A 44 0.02 9.06 8.63
N GLN A 45 0.92 9.61 7.83
CA GLN A 45 2.06 10.41 8.28
C GLN A 45 2.19 11.67 7.43
N ASN A 46 2.78 12.72 7.99
CA ASN A 46 3.02 13.96 7.27
C ASN A 46 3.99 13.72 6.10
N TRP A 47 3.71 14.30 4.93
CA TRP A 47 4.50 14.12 3.71
C TRP A 47 5.98 14.50 3.89
N SER A 48 6.27 15.54 4.67
CA SER A 48 7.64 15.99 4.95
C SER A 48 8.52 14.93 5.61
N ARG A 49 7.95 13.87 6.21
CA ARG A 49 8.70 12.76 6.79
C ARG A 49 9.28 11.81 5.74
N VAL A 50 8.78 11.86 4.50
CA VAL A 50 9.09 10.89 3.43
C VAL A 50 9.57 11.51 2.12
N THR A 51 9.33 12.81 1.87
CA THR A 51 9.75 13.47 0.63
C THR A 51 11.26 13.51 0.50
N GLY A 52 11.80 13.05 -0.63
CA GLY A 52 13.24 13.07 -0.90
C GLY A 52 14.04 11.98 -0.16
N GLU A 53 13.36 11.10 0.56
CA GLU A 53 13.99 10.05 1.38
C GLU A 53 13.89 8.69 0.71
N TRP A 54 14.89 7.83 0.96
CA TRP A 54 14.75 6.40 0.72
C TRP A 54 14.02 5.74 1.90
N LEU A 55 12.97 5.00 1.57
CA LEU A 55 12.21 4.20 2.52
C LEU A 55 12.39 2.72 2.20
N GLU A 56 12.67 1.93 3.21
CA GLU A 56 12.56 0.47 3.16
C GLU A 56 11.16 0.06 3.62
N ALA A 57 10.47 -0.77 2.83
CA ALA A 57 9.14 -1.27 3.17
C ALA A 57 9.16 -2.79 3.28
N TYR A 58 8.83 -3.30 4.46
CA TYR A 58 8.57 -4.71 4.70
C TYR A 58 7.05 -4.94 4.75
N CYS A 59 6.54 -5.84 3.93
CA CYS A 59 5.13 -6.21 3.89
C CYS A 59 4.99 -7.73 3.89
N ARG A 60 4.32 -8.27 4.90
CA ARG A 60 3.94 -9.69 4.99
C ARG A 60 2.43 -9.77 5.13
N VAL A 61 1.83 -10.65 4.34
CA VAL A 61 0.37 -10.82 4.30
C VAL A 61 0.00 -12.29 4.33
N THR A 62 -0.96 -12.63 5.19
CA THR A 62 -1.72 -13.88 5.08
C THR A 62 -2.98 -13.58 4.27
N PHE A 63 -3.06 -14.07 3.03
CA PHE A 63 -4.22 -13.82 2.18
C PHE A 63 -5.39 -14.74 2.55
N ALA A 64 -6.37 -14.20 3.26
CA ALA A 64 -7.63 -14.86 3.63
C ALA A 64 -8.73 -13.81 3.84
N GLU A 65 -9.99 -14.25 3.93
CA GLU A 65 -11.12 -13.40 4.35
C GLU A 65 -10.97 -12.91 5.81
N SER A 66 -10.17 -13.62 6.61
CA SER A 66 -9.72 -13.22 7.94
C SER A 66 -8.21 -13.47 8.00
N GLY A 67 -7.45 -12.53 7.45
CA GLY A 67 -6.01 -12.60 7.28
C GLY A 67 -5.25 -11.58 8.11
N ASP A 68 -3.92 -11.64 7.99
CA ASP A 68 -2.99 -10.83 8.77
C ASP A 68 -2.18 -9.90 7.87
N LEU A 69 -1.95 -8.68 8.32
CA LEU A 69 -1.11 -7.68 7.68
C LEU A 69 -0.03 -7.21 8.64
N ARG A 70 1.23 -7.49 8.30
CA ARG A 70 2.40 -6.83 8.90
C ARG A 70 3.01 -5.90 7.87
N LEU A 71 3.02 -4.59 8.15
CA LEU A 71 3.64 -3.58 7.31
C LEU A 71 4.53 -2.67 8.16
N ILE A 72 5.80 -2.60 7.82
CA ILE A 72 6.77 -1.69 8.44
C ILE A 72 7.38 -0.84 7.32
N VAL A 73 7.41 0.47 7.50
CA VAL A 73 8.13 1.38 6.61
C VAL A 73 9.14 2.17 7.42
N THR A 74 10.41 2.02 7.07
CA THR A 74 11.55 2.62 7.78
C THR A 74 12.25 3.61 6.87
N ARG A 75 12.56 4.81 7.37
CA ARG A 75 13.40 5.77 6.67
C ARG A 75 14.86 5.38 6.81
N MET A 76 15.54 5.16 5.70
CA MET A 76 16.90 4.60 5.69
C MET A 76 17.98 5.56 6.17
N ARG A 77 17.72 6.88 6.20
CA ARG A 77 18.71 7.88 6.60
C ARG A 77 19.06 7.77 8.09
N ASP A 78 18.06 7.46 8.92
CA ASP A 78 18.14 7.54 10.39
C ASP A 78 17.42 6.39 11.09
N ASP A 79 17.06 5.33 10.35
CA ASP A 79 16.35 4.15 10.84
C ASP A 79 15.02 4.46 11.56
N GLU A 80 14.42 5.62 11.30
CA GLU A 80 13.13 5.99 11.90
C GLU A 80 12.01 5.14 11.29
N VAL A 81 11.26 4.44 12.14
CA VAL A 81 10.03 3.75 11.73
C VAL A 81 8.93 4.79 11.50
N ILE A 82 8.49 4.92 10.25
CA ILE A 82 7.49 5.89 9.80
C ILE A 82 6.08 5.28 9.88
N ILE A 83 5.94 4.01 9.49
CA ILE A 83 4.70 3.24 9.52
C ILE A 83 4.98 1.91 10.20
N ASP A 84 4.09 1.51 11.11
CA ASP A 84 4.18 0.27 11.87
C ASP A 84 2.77 -0.29 12.10
N ILE A 85 2.40 -1.27 11.28
CA ILE A 85 1.06 -1.86 11.25
C ILE A 85 1.18 -3.36 11.49
N ASP A 86 0.41 -3.86 12.46
CA ASP A 86 0.25 -5.28 12.78
C ASP A 86 -1.24 -5.53 13.02
N GLU A 87 -1.97 -5.82 11.94
CA GLU A 87 -3.42 -5.97 11.95
C GLU A 87 -3.80 -7.42 11.64
N GLN A 88 -4.80 -7.92 12.35
CA GLN A 88 -5.32 -9.27 12.20
C GLN A 88 -6.81 -9.22 11.86
N GLY A 89 -7.30 -10.29 11.24
CA GLY A 89 -8.72 -10.43 10.89
C GLY A 89 -9.18 -9.49 9.77
N LEU A 90 -8.24 -8.99 8.95
CA LEU A 90 -8.58 -8.20 7.77
C LEU A 90 -9.04 -9.13 6.64
N ASP A 91 -10.09 -8.75 5.94
CA ASP A 91 -10.45 -9.36 4.65
C ASP A 91 -9.47 -8.92 3.57
N LEU A 92 -8.50 -9.80 3.28
CA LEU A 92 -7.37 -9.59 2.37
C LEU A 92 -7.45 -10.49 1.13
N TRP A 93 -8.57 -11.17 0.91
CA TRP A 93 -8.74 -12.11 -0.20
C TRP A 93 -9.99 -11.80 -1.04
N ARG A 94 -9.87 -12.01 -2.35
CA ARG A 94 -10.97 -11.80 -3.31
C ARG A 94 -11.19 -13.02 -4.20
N GLY A 95 -10.46 -14.10 -3.96
CA GLY A 95 -10.48 -15.26 -4.84
C GLY A 95 -11.70 -16.11 -4.61
N GLU A 96 -12.50 -16.28 -5.65
CA GLU A 96 -13.64 -17.20 -5.73
C GLU A 96 -13.32 -18.41 -6.63
N ASP A 97 -12.17 -18.38 -7.32
CA ASP A 97 -11.67 -19.41 -8.22
C ASP A 97 -10.16 -19.64 -8.01
N ALA A 98 -9.67 -20.84 -8.33
CA ALA A 98 -8.27 -21.24 -8.14
C ALA A 98 -7.27 -20.43 -8.99
N SER A 99 -7.73 -19.78 -10.06
CA SER A 99 -6.91 -18.89 -10.90
C SER A 99 -6.76 -17.48 -10.33
N HIS A 100 -7.51 -17.12 -9.28
CA HIS A 100 -7.43 -15.79 -8.69
C HIS A 100 -6.20 -15.67 -7.79
N PHE A 101 -5.64 -14.47 -7.71
CA PHE A 101 -4.49 -14.18 -6.87
C PHE A 101 -4.43 -12.69 -6.51
N VAL A 102 -3.62 -12.36 -5.52
CA VAL A 102 -3.27 -10.97 -5.19
C VAL A 102 -1.84 -10.73 -5.62
N ARG A 103 -1.62 -9.67 -6.40
CA ARG A 103 -0.27 -9.25 -6.81
C ARG A 103 0.13 -7.94 -6.15
N PRO A 104 1.40 -7.81 -5.74
CA PRO A 104 1.96 -6.51 -5.45
C PRO A 104 2.13 -5.71 -6.75
N LYS A 105 1.93 -4.40 -6.68
CA LYS A 105 2.24 -3.48 -7.77
C LYS A 105 2.92 -2.22 -7.24
N TRP A 106 3.85 -1.67 -8.00
CA TRP A 106 4.59 -0.45 -7.67
C TRP A 106 4.52 0.53 -8.83
N GLY A 107 4.42 1.81 -8.51
CA GLY A 107 4.32 2.88 -9.51
C GLY A 107 3.30 3.94 -9.14
N ILE A 108 3.18 4.94 -10.03
CA ILE A 108 2.21 6.02 -9.93
C ILE A 108 0.92 5.55 -10.60
N TYR A 109 -0.18 5.51 -9.83
CA TYR A 109 -1.51 5.10 -10.30
C TYR A 109 -2.46 6.29 -10.20
N ARG A 110 -2.30 7.26 -11.12
CA ARG A 110 -3.11 8.47 -11.15
C ARG A 110 -4.07 8.45 -12.33
N SER A 111 -5.29 8.91 -12.10
CA SER A 111 -6.27 9.07 -13.17
C SER A 111 -5.86 10.24 -14.06
N ILE A 112 -5.78 10.00 -15.36
CA ILE A 112 -5.57 11.08 -16.35
C ILE A 112 -6.81 11.94 -16.55
N LEU A 113 -7.95 11.58 -15.96
CA LEU A 113 -9.19 12.37 -16.06
C LEU A 113 -9.18 13.59 -15.12
N ASP A 114 -8.24 13.63 -14.17
CA ASP A 114 -8.09 14.72 -13.19
C ASP A 114 -6.91 15.64 -13.57
N TRP A 115 -6.98 16.19 -14.79
CA TRP A 115 -5.89 16.94 -15.41
C TRP A 115 -5.40 18.12 -14.57
N ASP A 116 -6.31 18.84 -13.91
CA ASP A 116 -5.97 20.04 -13.13
C ASP A 116 -5.12 19.72 -11.89
N ASN A 117 -5.14 18.47 -11.42
CA ASN A 117 -4.34 18.00 -10.29
C ASN A 117 -3.07 17.25 -10.70
N LEU A 118 -2.83 17.06 -12.01
CA LEU A 118 -1.58 16.50 -12.51
C LEU A 118 -0.46 17.54 -12.39
N ARG A 119 0.60 17.18 -11.67
CA ARG A 119 1.80 17.98 -11.42
C ARG A 119 3.01 17.21 -11.96
N PRO A 120 3.20 17.19 -13.29
CA PRO A 120 4.19 16.32 -13.93
C PRO A 120 5.63 16.54 -13.42
N ASP A 121 5.96 17.75 -12.97
CA ASP A 121 7.30 18.09 -12.43
C ASP A 121 7.49 17.65 -10.96
N GLU A 122 6.40 17.42 -10.21
CA GLU A 122 6.42 17.03 -8.79
C GLU A 122 6.22 15.51 -8.59
N GLU A 123 5.73 14.82 -9.62
CA GLU A 123 5.33 13.41 -9.57
C GLU A 123 6.47 12.45 -9.97
N SER A 124 7.58 12.49 -9.24
CA SER A 124 8.64 11.49 -9.39
C SER A 124 8.69 10.53 -8.21
N VAL A 125 8.77 9.23 -8.51
CA VAL A 125 9.05 8.19 -7.51
C VAL A 125 10.12 7.26 -8.08
N ARG A 126 11.06 6.88 -7.22
CA ARG A 126 12.13 5.93 -7.56
C ARG A 126 11.95 4.67 -6.73
N PHE A 127 12.29 3.54 -7.31
CA PHE A 127 12.23 2.26 -6.62
C PHE A 127 13.51 1.47 -6.85
N ALA A 128 13.87 0.64 -5.88
CA ALA A 128 15.00 -0.27 -5.94
C ALA A 128 14.76 -1.47 -5.00
N ASN A 129 15.60 -2.50 -5.10
CA ASN A 129 15.74 -3.58 -4.12
C ASN A 129 14.44 -4.36 -3.83
N PHE A 130 13.71 -4.73 -4.87
CA PHE A 130 12.50 -5.55 -4.72
C PHE A 130 12.85 -7.01 -4.44
N SER A 131 12.13 -7.59 -3.48
CA SER A 131 12.06 -9.04 -3.27
C SER A 131 10.62 -9.42 -2.94
N VAL A 132 10.16 -10.53 -3.50
CA VAL A 132 8.86 -11.12 -3.18
C VAL A 132 9.09 -12.60 -2.99
N SER A 133 8.62 -13.13 -1.87
CA SER A 133 8.74 -14.54 -1.54
C SER A 133 7.47 -15.01 -0.85
N GLU A 134 7.09 -16.24 -1.14
CA GLU A 134 6.12 -16.97 -0.34
C GLU A 134 6.81 -17.41 0.96
N VAL A 135 6.12 -17.26 2.09
CA VAL A 135 6.62 -17.65 3.41
C VAL A 135 5.59 -18.53 4.09
N MET A 136 6.05 -19.54 4.83
CA MET A 136 5.17 -20.43 5.57
C MET A 136 4.46 -19.65 6.70
N PRO A 137 3.19 -19.94 7.01
CA PRO A 137 2.53 -19.38 8.19
C PRO A 137 3.24 -19.86 9.47
N GLY A 138 3.84 -18.94 10.24
CA GLY A 138 4.27 -19.14 11.63
C GLY A 138 5.50 -20.02 11.89
N GLY A 139 6.69 -19.54 11.49
CA GLY A 139 7.96 -19.96 12.11
C GLY A 139 8.34 -19.07 13.28
#